data_AF-A0A844ZEL5-F1
#
_entry.id   AF-A0A844ZEL5-F1
#
_cell.length_a   1.000
_cell.length_b   1.000
_cell.length_c   1.000
_cell.angle_alpha   90.00
_cell.angle_beta   90.00
_cell.angle_gamma   90.00
#
_symmetry.space_group_name_H-M   'P 1'
#
loop_
_entity.id
_entity.type
_entity.pdbx_description
1 polymer ?
#
loop_
_entity_poly.entity_id
_entity_poly.type
_entity_poly.pdbx_seq_one_letter_code
_entity_poly.pdbx_strand_id
1 'polypeptide(L)'
;MIENFRTVWHGCHANDDATFGRGASARVAKWSLERAEAVLRYAGRAPVQVAEPGSADVTAHERSLEAVVIDLARGDRPLARLHAQWLVKPQAIEHLLRALEPVAAGPACLVRAA
;
A
#
# COMPACT_ATOMS: atom_id res chain seq x y z
N MET A 1 9.18 -11.21 -7.88
CA MET A 1 7.78 -11.45 -7.42
C MET A 1 7.44 -10.56 -6.20
N ILE A 2 6.86 -9.36 -6.41
CA ILE A 2 6.78 -8.19 -5.46
C ILE A 2 7.97 -7.20 -5.57
N GLU A 3 8.92 -7.41 -6.48
CA GLU A 3 10.06 -6.48 -6.65
C GLU A 3 9.66 -5.06 -7.08
N ASN A 4 8.48 -4.90 -7.70
CA ASN A 4 8.00 -3.60 -8.19
C ASN A 4 7.09 -2.87 -7.20
N PHE A 5 6.67 -3.48 -6.09
CA PHE A 5 5.70 -2.87 -5.17
C PHE A 5 6.19 -1.56 -4.58
N ARG A 6 7.48 -1.49 -4.21
CA ARG A 6 8.12 -0.28 -3.67
C ARG A 6 8.40 0.79 -4.72
N THR A 7 8.51 0.36 -5.98
CA THR A 7 8.83 1.23 -7.13
C THR A 7 7.56 1.82 -7.73
N VAL A 8 6.44 1.10 -7.64
CA VAL A 8 5.12 1.56 -8.11
C VAL A 8 4.45 2.46 -7.07
N TRP A 9 4.70 2.24 -5.78
CA TRP A 9 4.03 2.95 -4.70
C TRP A 9 5.00 3.85 -3.94
N HIS A 10 4.85 5.17 -4.14
CA HIS A 10 5.58 6.18 -3.39
C HIS A 10 4.63 6.99 -2.50
N GLY A 11 5.15 7.44 -1.36
CA GLY A 11 4.48 8.46 -0.57
C GLY A 11 4.69 9.83 -1.21
N CYS A 12 3.62 10.47 -1.68
CA CYS A 12 3.71 11.82 -2.23
C CYS A 12 3.86 12.83 -1.09
N HIS A 13 4.99 13.51 -1.01
CA HIS A 13 5.08 14.78 -0.30
C HIS A 13 4.80 15.90 -1.32
N ALA A 14 3.83 16.76 -1.04
CA ALA A 14 3.68 18.03 -1.75
C ALA A 14 4.84 18.96 -1.36
N ASN A 15 5.98 18.76 -2.02
CA ASN A 15 7.12 19.65 -2.27
C ASN A 15 8.43 18.87 -2.28
N ASP A 16 9.04 18.84 -3.46
CA ASP A 16 10.45 18.64 -3.79
C ASP A 16 11.12 17.27 -3.49
N ASP A 17 11.40 16.59 -4.60
CA ASP A 17 12.61 15.84 -4.96
C ASP A 17 13.35 15.01 -3.89
N ALA A 18 13.04 13.70 -3.89
CA ALA A 18 13.92 12.55 -3.63
C ALA A 18 13.18 11.48 -2.82
N THR A 19 12.43 10.62 -3.53
CA THR A 19 11.97 9.23 -3.27
C THR A 19 11.46 8.81 -1.87
N PHE A 20 11.98 9.31 -0.76
CA PHE A 20 11.40 9.31 0.58
C PHE A 20 12.04 10.51 1.31
N GLY A 21 11.33 11.65 1.40
CA GLY A 21 11.87 12.88 2.01
C GLY A 21 12.50 12.64 3.40
N ARG A 22 13.55 13.38 3.76
CA ARG A 22 14.23 13.19 5.06
C ARG A 22 13.31 13.63 6.20
N GLY A 23 12.68 12.67 6.88
CA GLY A 23 11.80 12.94 8.02
C GLY A 23 11.34 11.68 8.75
N ALA A 24 10.78 11.84 9.96
CA ALA A 24 10.20 10.72 10.71
C ALA A 24 9.00 10.10 9.97
N SER A 25 8.17 10.92 9.33
CA SER A 25 6.99 10.48 8.57
C SER A 25 7.33 9.60 7.37
N ALA A 26 8.39 9.93 6.62
CA ALA A 26 8.83 9.10 5.49
C ALA A 26 9.40 7.75 5.93
N ARG A 27 10.08 7.71 7.08
CA ARG A 27 10.55 6.44 7.70
C ARG A 27 9.38 5.56 8.12
N VAL A 28 8.33 6.16 8.69
CA VAL A 28 7.10 5.46 9.07
C VAL A 28 6.39 4.91 7.83
N ALA A 29 6.22 5.71 6.78
CA ALA A 29 5.61 5.28 5.53
C ALA A 29 6.39 4.12 4.88
N LYS A 30 7.72 4.24 4.79
CA LYS A 30 8.58 3.15 4.31
C LYS A 30 8.36 1.88 5.12
N TRP A 31 8.54 1.95 6.45
CA TRP A 31 8.38 0.80 7.35
C TRP A 31 7.00 0.13 7.24
N SER A 32 5.95 0.94 7.13
CA SER A 32 4.58 0.48 6.88
C SER A 32 4.43 -0.31 5.59
N LEU A 33 5.03 0.18 4.49
CA LEU A 33 5.03 -0.52 3.22
C LEU A 33 5.81 -1.85 3.31
N GLU A 34 6.95 -1.90 4.02
CA GLU A 34 7.69 -3.16 4.21
C GLU A 34 6.87 -4.20 4.99
N ARG A 35 6.08 -3.75 5.97
CA ARG A 35 5.17 -4.62 6.71
C ARG A 35 4.01 -5.10 5.87
N ALA A 36 3.40 -4.22 5.08
CA ALA A 36 2.34 -4.59 4.15
C ALA A 36 2.85 -5.62 3.14
N GLU A 37 4.04 -5.39 2.58
CA GLU A 37 4.74 -6.32 1.69
C GLU A 37 4.96 -7.70 2.33
N ALA A 38 5.45 -7.73 3.58
CA ALA A 38 5.65 -8.97 4.31
C ALA A 38 4.34 -9.74 4.54
N VAL A 39 3.26 -9.04 4.89
CA VAL A 39 1.93 -9.64 5.07
C VAL A 39 1.40 -10.19 3.75
N LEU A 40 1.55 -9.45 2.65
CA LEU A 40 1.14 -9.90 1.31
C LEU A 40 1.95 -11.12 0.84
N ARG A 41 3.26 -11.17 1.12
CA ARG A 41 4.11 -12.31 0.78
C ARG A 41 3.75 -13.57 1.57
N TYR A 42 3.47 -13.44 2.86
CA TYR A 42 3.23 -14.58 3.75
C TYR A 42 1.77 -15.06 3.76
N ALA A 43 0.82 -14.13 3.70
CA ALA A 43 -0.61 -14.40 3.87
C ALA A 43 -1.48 -13.96 2.68
N GLY A 44 -0.86 -13.56 1.57
CA GLY A 44 -1.54 -13.29 0.31
C GLY A 44 -2.33 -14.50 -0.18
N ARG A 45 -3.51 -14.25 -0.75
CA ARG A 45 -4.33 -15.32 -1.37
C ARG A 45 -3.76 -15.80 -2.69
N ALA A 46 -3.08 -14.92 -3.39
CA ALA A 46 -2.37 -15.18 -4.63
C ALA A 46 -1.02 -14.47 -4.59
N PRO A 47 -0.03 -14.88 -5.41
CA PRO A 47 1.14 -14.07 -5.65
C PRO A 47 0.70 -12.67 -6.09
N VAL A 48 1.01 -11.66 -5.28
CA VAL A 48 0.61 -10.28 -5.60
C VAL A 48 1.34 -9.86 -6.86
N GLN A 49 0.56 -9.67 -7.91
CA GLN A 49 1.01 -9.12 -9.18
C GLN A 49 0.91 -7.60 -9.13
N VAL A 50 2.07 -6.96 -9.24
CA VAL A 50 2.21 -5.51 -9.39
C VAL A 50 2.69 -5.30 -10.82
N ALA A 51 2.10 -4.33 -11.52
CA ALA A 51 2.53 -3.99 -12.86
C ALA A 51 4.00 -3.50 -12.85
N GLU A 52 4.63 -3.50 -14.02
CA GLU A 52 5.94 -2.87 -14.13
C GLU A 52 5.84 -1.36 -13.91
N PRO A 53 6.85 -0.72 -13.28
CA PRO A 53 6.90 0.74 -13.16
C PRO A 53 6.76 1.40 -14.54
N GLY A 54 5.89 2.40 -14.67
CA GLY A 54 5.60 3.07 -15.95
C GLY A 54 4.59 2.36 -16.86
N SER A 55 4.06 1.20 -16.45
CA SER A 55 2.93 0.59 -17.15
C SER A 55 1.66 1.39 -16.90
N ALA A 56 0.81 1.56 -17.93
CA ALA A 56 -0.52 2.14 -17.75
C ALA A 56 -1.49 1.14 -17.08
N ASP A 57 -1.23 -0.16 -17.18
CA ASP A 57 -2.14 -1.20 -16.71
C ASP A 57 -2.12 -1.32 -15.19
N VAL A 58 -3.27 -1.07 -14.55
CA VAL A 58 -3.44 -1.31 -13.11
C VAL A 58 -3.98 -2.72 -12.91
N THR A 59 -3.23 -3.56 -12.21
CA THR A 59 -3.66 -4.92 -11.88
C THR A 59 -4.85 -4.89 -10.91
N ALA A 60 -5.61 -5.98 -10.86
CA ALA A 60 -6.71 -6.11 -9.90
C ALA A 60 -6.21 -6.00 -8.45
N HIS A 61 -5.01 -6.51 -8.15
CA HIS A 61 -4.40 -6.43 -6.82
C HIS A 61 -4.01 -4.99 -6.45
N GLU A 62 -3.49 -4.22 -7.40
CA GLU A 62 -3.17 -2.81 -7.20
C GLU A 62 -4.43 -1.99 -6.91
N ARG A 63 -5.50 -2.21 -7.68
CA ARG A 63 -6.81 -1.58 -7.41
C ARG A 63 -7.35 -1.93 -6.02
N SER A 64 -7.27 -3.20 -5.62
CA SER A 64 -7.72 -3.60 -4.28
C SER A 64 -6.88 -2.96 -3.18
N LEU A 65 -5.57 -2.83 -3.37
CA LEU A 65 -4.70 -2.16 -2.40
C LEU A 65 -4.99 -0.66 -2.31
N GLU A 66 -5.17 0.00 -3.45
CA GLU A 66 -5.55 1.41 -3.55
C GLU A 66 -6.88 1.65 -2.81
N ALA A 67 -7.87 0.81 -3.07
CA ALA A 67 -9.17 0.90 -2.40
C ALA A 67 -9.05 0.75 -0.88
N VAL A 68 -8.24 -0.19 -0.39
CA VAL A 68 -7.97 -0.34 1.06
C VAL A 68 -7.39 0.95 1.65
N VAL A 69 -6.43 1.57 0.97
CA VAL A 69 -5.77 2.80 1.46
C VAL A 69 -6.74 3.98 1.45
N ILE A 70 -7.52 4.14 0.38
CA ILE A 70 -8.55 5.19 0.26
C ILE A 70 -9.58 5.06 1.38
N ASP A 71 -10.06 3.85 1.64
CA ASP A 71 -11.06 3.61 2.70
C ASP A 71 -10.48 3.87 4.09
N LEU A 72 -9.23 3.46 4.34
CA LEU A 72 -8.54 3.80 5.58
C LEU A 72 -8.37 5.31 5.75
N ALA A 73 -8.06 6.04 4.68
CA ALA A 73 -7.89 7.50 4.72
C ALA A 73 -9.22 8.22 5.00
N ARG A 74 -10.34 7.63 4.56
CA ARG A 74 -11.71 8.10 4.86
C ARG A 74 -12.22 7.71 6.25
N GLY A 75 -11.50 6.83 6.95
CA GLY A 75 -11.94 6.25 8.22
C GLY A 75 -12.92 5.07 8.08
N ASP A 76 -13.19 4.62 6.86
CA ASP A 76 -14.13 3.55 6.52
C ASP A 76 -13.52 2.16 6.70
N ARG A 77 -13.14 1.84 7.94
CA ARG A 77 -12.52 0.55 8.29
C ARG A 77 -13.33 -0.68 7.85
N PRO A 78 -14.68 -0.71 7.90
CA PRO A 78 -15.45 -1.83 7.38
C PRO A 78 -15.25 -2.08 5.88
N LEU A 79 -15.16 -1.01 5.08
CA LEU A 79 -14.96 -1.09 3.63
C LEU A 79 -13.51 -1.51 3.31
N ALA A 80 -12.54 -0.97 4.06
CA ALA A 80 -11.15 -1.41 3.98
C ALA A 80 -11.00 -2.91 4.29
N ARG A 81 -11.73 -3.45 5.28
CA ARG A 81 -11.75 -4.90 5.57
C ARG A 81 -12.34 -5.70 4.42
N LEU A 82 -13.38 -5.21 3.75
CA LEU A 82 -13.98 -5.87 2.60
C LEU A 82 -12.99 -5.97 1.43
N HIS A 83 -12.33 -4.86 1.10
CA HIS A 83 -11.33 -4.85 0.02
C HIS A 83 -10.09 -5.70 0.35
N ALA A 84 -9.64 -5.71 1.61
CA ALA A 84 -8.51 -6.52 2.05
C ALA A 84 -8.76 -8.05 1.93
N GLN A 85 -10.02 -8.51 1.94
CA GLN A 85 -10.34 -9.93 1.78
C GLN A 85 -9.89 -10.50 0.43
N TRP A 86 -9.80 -9.66 -0.60
CA TRP A 86 -9.32 -10.05 -1.93
C TRP A 86 -7.80 -10.23 -2.00
N LEU A 87 -7.07 -9.58 -1.09
CA LEU A 87 -5.61 -9.58 -1.07
C LEU A 87 -5.05 -10.67 -0.15
N VAL A 88 -5.60 -10.82 1.06
CA VAL A 88 -5.04 -11.67 2.11
C VAL A 88 -6.08 -12.63 2.70
N LYS A 89 -5.58 -13.68 3.35
CA LYS A 89 -6.40 -14.59 4.14
C LYS A 89 -7.07 -13.85 5.30
N PRO A 90 -8.29 -14.24 5.75
CA PRO A 90 -9.05 -13.52 6.78
C PRO A 90 -8.26 -13.21 8.06
N GLN A 91 -7.46 -14.17 8.52
CA GLN A 91 -6.60 -14.06 9.70
C GLN A 91 -5.51 -12.97 9.61
N ALA A 92 -5.17 -12.51 8.40
CA ALA A 92 -4.14 -11.51 8.16
C ALA A 92 -4.70 -10.11 7.84
N ILE A 93 -6.04 -9.96 7.72
CA ILE A 93 -6.68 -8.69 7.35
C ILE A 93 -6.29 -7.57 8.32
N GLU A 94 -6.44 -7.80 9.63
CA GLU A 94 -6.11 -6.75 10.61
C GLU A 94 -4.62 -6.39 10.64
N HIS A 95 -3.75 -7.35 10.35
CA HIS A 95 -2.32 -7.09 10.24
C HIS A 95 -2.00 -6.24 9.00
N LEU A 96 -2.68 -6.48 7.88
CA LEU A 96 -2.56 -5.67 6.67
C LEU A 96 -3.07 -4.25 6.91
N LEU A 97 -4.26 -4.09 7.50
CA LEU A 97 -4.84 -2.77 7.75
C LEU A 97 -3.97 -1.94 8.69
N ARG A 98 -3.46 -2.53 9.78
CA ARG A 98 -2.53 -1.85 10.71
C ARG A 98 -1.22 -1.45 10.03
N ALA A 99 -0.75 -2.25 9.07
CA ALA A 99 0.46 -1.92 8.32
C ALA A 99 0.23 -0.71 7.41
N LEU A 100 -0.96 -0.59 6.80
CA LEU A 100 -1.32 0.47 5.85
C LEU A 100 -1.87 1.75 6.53
N GLU A 101 -2.33 1.67 7.77
CA GLU A 101 -2.86 2.79 8.55
C GLU A 101 -1.97 4.05 8.56
N PRO A 102 -0.64 3.95 8.80
CA PRO A 102 0.24 5.11 8.80
C PRO A 102 0.44 5.73 7.41
N VAL A 103 0.18 4.96 6.36
CA VAL A 103 0.23 5.42 4.97
C VAL A 103 -1.07 6.14 4.60
N ALA A 104 -2.20 5.66 5.10
CA ALA A 104 -3.50 6.28 4.88
C ALA A 104 -3.71 7.57 5.71
N ALA A 105 -3.15 7.65 6.92
CA ALA A 105 -3.28 8.78 7.83
C ALA A 105 -2.17 9.84 7.69
N GLY A 106 -1.11 9.55 6.92
CA GLY A 106 0.01 10.46 6.72
C GLY A 106 -0.24 11.48 5.60
N PRO A 107 0.58 12.57 5.52
CA PRO A 107 0.57 13.48 4.37
C PRO A 107 1.04 12.81 3.07
N ALA A 108 1.60 11.60 3.19
CA ALA A 108 2.01 10.75 2.08
C ALA A 108 0.80 10.03 1.50
N CYS A 109 0.10 10.65 0.55
CA CYS A 109 -0.82 9.89 -0.27
C CYS A 109 -0.01 8.85 -1.08
N LEU A 110 -0.51 7.62 -1.13
CA LEU A 110 0.04 6.60 -2.02
C LEU A 110 -0.25 7.03 -3.45
N VAL A 111 0.78 7.46 -4.16
CA VAL A 111 0.67 7.85 -5.56
C VAL A 111 1.46 6.86 -6.38
N ARG A 112 0.80 6.37 -7.44
CA ARG A 112 1.42 5.50 -8.42
C ARG A 112 2.56 6.26 -9.11
N ALA A 113 3.76 5.68 -9.13
CA ALA A 113 4.84 6.18 -9.98
C ALA A 113 4.40 6.03 -11.46
N ALA A 114 4.20 7.16 -12.13
CA ALA A 114 3.87 7.23 -13.55
C ALA A 114 5.07 6.84 -14.42
#